data_AF-A0A539E0T1-F1
#
_entry.id   AF-A0A539E0T1-F1
#
_cell.length_a   1.000
_cell.length_b   1.000
_cell.length_c   1.000
_cell.angle_alpha   90.00
_cell.angle_beta   90.00
_cell.angle_gamma   90.00
#
_symmetry.space_group_name_H-M   'P 1'
#
loop_
_entity.id
_entity.type
_entity.pdbx_description
1 polymer ?
#
loop_
_entity_poly.entity_id
_entity_poly.type
_entity_poly.pdbx_seq_one_letter_code
_entity_poly.pdbx_strand_id
1 'polypeptide(L)'
;RLSAFVGDDVAHLAEPGIGVAQPTRLFPSAAALAAIDPELLPMPATRRRALLGACAAVAAGSLAIDPGADRSELARQLVALPGIGPWTAQYVTMRALGDPDVFMPSDLGVRHGLDALGLDSSPRGAAALAERWSPWRSYALHHLWHSLAASPHSPQSPHRSRS
;
A
#
# COMPACT_ATOMS: atom_id res chain seq x y z
N ARG A 1 17.92 7.78 5.36
CA ARG A 1 17.60 8.69 4.23
C ARG A 1 16.18 8.38 3.76
N LEU A 2 15.19 9.06 4.31
CA LEU A 2 13.74 8.77 4.14
C LEU A 2 13.05 9.76 3.16
N SER A 3 13.80 10.41 2.29
CA SER A 3 13.29 11.45 1.37
C SER A 3 12.98 10.96 -0.04
N ALA A 4 12.78 9.65 -0.27
CA ALA A 4 12.68 9.11 -1.64
C ALA A 4 11.37 8.37 -1.97
N PHE A 5 10.31 8.48 -1.15
CA PHE A 5 9.02 7.86 -1.49
C PHE A 5 7.82 8.82 -1.45
N VAL A 6 8.07 10.10 -1.21
CA VAL A 6 7.06 11.16 -1.34
C VAL A 6 7.43 11.91 -2.60
N GLY A 7 6.71 11.65 -3.70
CA GLY A 7 6.85 12.45 -4.91
C GLY A 7 6.64 13.93 -4.58
N ASP A 8 7.35 14.81 -5.29
CA ASP A 8 7.32 16.28 -5.08
C ASP A 8 5.90 16.86 -5.05
N ASP A 9 4.91 16.16 -5.60
CA ASP A 9 3.51 16.56 -5.71
C ASP A 9 2.76 16.78 -4.39
N VAL A 10 3.20 16.25 -3.25
CA VAL A 10 2.53 16.52 -1.94
C VAL A 10 3.37 17.37 -1.00
N ALA A 11 4.54 17.85 -1.43
CA ALA A 11 5.40 18.68 -0.61
C ALA A 11 4.72 19.98 -0.15
N HIS A 12 3.78 20.50 -0.95
CA HIS A 12 2.99 21.69 -0.63
C HIS A 12 1.95 21.47 0.47
N LEU A 13 1.58 20.22 0.77
CA LEU A 13 0.59 19.87 1.80
C LEU A 13 1.22 19.64 3.18
N ALA A 14 2.55 19.60 3.24
CA ALA A 14 3.26 19.19 4.44
C ALA A 14 3.47 20.35 5.43
N GLU A 15 3.22 20.06 6.70
CA GLU A 15 3.25 21.01 7.83
C GLU A 15 4.69 21.32 8.28
N PRO A 16 4.99 22.54 8.75
CA PRO A 16 6.33 22.94 9.16
C PRO A 16 6.83 22.18 10.40
N GLY A 17 8.03 21.59 10.32
CA GLY A 17 8.72 20.93 11.43
C GLY A 17 9.77 21.81 12.12
N ILE A 18 10.11 21.53 13.38
CA ILE A 18 11.05 22.31 14.20
C ILE A 18 12.46 21.68 14.16
N GLY A 19 13.40 22.26 13.40
CA GLY A 19 14.85 22.27 13.71
C GLY A 19 15.79 21.11 13.26
N VAL A 20 16.74 21.47 12.37
CA VAL A 20 18.14 21.04 12.08
C VAL A 20 18.58 19.55 11.98
N ALA A 21 17.86 18.58 12.55
CA ALA A 21 18.08 17.14 12.32
C ALA A 21 16.77 16.35 12.16
N GLN A 22 15.64 17.04 12.23
CA GLN A 22 14.29 16.52 12.10
C GLN A 22 13.74 16.80 10.69
N PRO A 23 12.77 15.99 10.20
CA PRO A 23 12.08 16.31 8.95
C PRO A 23 11.51 17.72 9.02
N THR A 24 11.92 18.57 8.07
CA THR A 24 11.44 19.96 7.94
C THR A 24 9.97 20.04 7.54
N ARG A 25 9.40 18.91 7.14
CA ARG A 25 8.04 18.73 6.65
C ARG A 25 7.47 17.43 7.22
N LEU A 26 6.33 17.51 7.88
CA LEU A 26 5.59 16.34 8.33
C LEU A 26 4.61 15.87 7.27
N PHE A 27 4.22 14.60 7.32
CA PHE A 27 3.10 14.13 6.49
C PHE A 27 1.82 14.88 6.90
N PRO A 28 0.95 15.28 5.95
CA PRO A 28 -0.25 16.05 6.27
C PRO A 28 -1.20 15.24 7.17
N SER A 29 -1.91 15.91 8.08
CA SER A 29 -2.92 15.25 8.90
C SER A 29 -4.11 14.77 8.04
N ALA A 30 -4.87 13.79 8.54
CA ALA A 30 -6.09 13.35 7.86
C ALA A 30 -7.10 14.51 7.69
N ALA A 31 -7.20 15.41 8.67
CA ALA A 31 -8.04 16.60 8.57
C ALA A 31 -7.57 17.57 7.48
N ALA A 32 -6.26 17.81 7.38
CA ALA A 32 -5.68 18.64 6.33
C ALA A 32 -5.94 18.03 4.95
N LEU A 33 -5.72 16.72 4.78
CA LEU A 33 -6.00 16.03 3.53
C LEU A 33 -7.48 16.08 3.15
N ALA A 34 -8.39 15.88 4.12
CA ALA A 34 -9.83 15.91 3.88
C ALA A 34 -10.35 17.29 3.43
N ALA A 35 -9.63 18.36 3.75
CA ALA A 35 -9.98 19.73 3.37
C ALA A 35 -9.41 20.18 2.01
N ILE A 36 -8.58 19.35 1.35
CA ILE A 36 -8.00 19.67 0.04
C ILE A 36 -9.10 19.69 -1.03
N ASP A 37 -9.04 20.69 -1.90
CA ASP A 37 -9.81 20.69 -3.14
C ASP A 37 -9.40 19.47 -4.00
N PRO A 38 -10.33 18.53 -4.29
CA PRO A 38 -10.02 17.35 -5.08
C PRO A 38 -9.32 17.66 -6.40
N GLU A 39 -9.63 18.78 -7.06
CA GLU A 39 -9.05 19.10 -8.36
C GLU A 39 -7.55 19.44 -8.30
N LEU A 40 -7.00 19.70 -7.11
CA LEU A 40 -5.57 19.89 -6.89
C LEU A 40 -4.78 18.58 -6.82
N LEU A 41 -5.45 17.42 -6.71
CA LEU A 41 -4.79 16.13 -6.61
C LEU A 41 -4.55 15.50 -8.00
N PRO A 42 -3.30 15.31 -8.44
CA PRO A 42 -2.96 14.81 -9.78
C PRO A 42 -3.14 13.29 -9.89
N MET A 43 -4.37 12.82 -9.69
CA MET A 43 -4.72 11.40 -9.73
C MET A 43 -6.17 11.17 -10.18
N PRO A 44 -6.54 9.96 -10.65
CA PRO A 44 -7.90 9.67 -11.11
C PRO A 44 -8.98 9.97 -10.06
N ALA A 45 -10.18 10.39 -10.50
CA ALA A 45 -11.28 10.78 -9.63
C ALA A 45 -11.65 9.71 -8.58
N THR A 46 -11.64 8.43 -8.96
CA THR A 46 -11.88 7.31 -8.03
C THR A 46 -10.86 7.26 -6.91
N ARG A 47 -9.58 7.53 -7.20
CA ARG A 47 -8.50 7.53 -6.21
C ARG A 47 -8.59 8.76 -5.30
N ARG A 48 -8.92 9.94 -5.85
CA ARG A 48 -9.20 11.15 -5.06
C ARG A 48 -10.30 10.91 -4.05
N ARG A 49 -11.44 10.39 -4.51
CA ARG A 49 -12.60 10.09 -3.65
C ARG A 49 -12.26 9.09 -2.55
N ALA A 50 -11.53 8.02 -2.87
CA ALA A 50 -11.10 7.04 -1.88
C ALA A 50 -10.19 7.66 -0.81
N LEU A 51 -9.18 8.43 -1.23
CA LEU A 51 -8.24 9.10 -0.34
C LEU A 51 -8.96 10.10 0.58
N LEU A 52 -9.71 11.04 0.00
CA LEU A 52 -10.39 12.09 0.74
C LEU A 52 -11.47 11.53 1.65
N GLY A 53 -12.23 10.52 1.18
CA GLY A 53 -13.24 9.83 1.98
C GLY A 53 -12.64 9.12 3.19
N ALA A 54 -11.53 8.40 3.02
CA ALA A 54 -10.82 7.76 4.13
C ALA A 54 -10.27 8.81 5.11
N CYS A 55 -9.66 9.88 4.61
CA CYS A 55 -9.14 10.97 5.45
C CYS A 55 -10.25 11.65 6.25
N ALA A 56 -11.40 11.93 5.63
CA ALA A 56 -12.55 12.49 6.33
C ALA A 56 -13.08 11.55 7.41
N ALA A 57 -13.18 10.24 7.14
CA ALA A 57 -13.64 9.26 8.11
C ALA A 57 -12.69 9.12 9.32
N VAL A 58 -11.37 9.21 9.10
CA VAL A 58 -10.35 9.24 10.16
C VAL A 58 -10.44 10.55 10.95
N ALA A 59 -10.53 11.69 10.28
CA ALA A 59 -10.64 12.99 10.94
C ALA A 59 -11.90 13.11 11.80
N ALA A 60 -13.00 12.48 11.38
CA ALA A 60 -14.25 12.40 12.14
C ALA A 60 -14.23 11.36 13.27
N GLY A 61 -13.17 10.54 13.38
CA GLY A 61 -13.08 9.45 14.36
C GLY A 61 -13.97 8.24 14.07
N SER A 62 -14.69 8.23 12.94
CA SER A 62 -15.54 7.11 12.50
C SER A 62 -14.74 5.92 11.93
N LEU A 63 -13.48 6.15 11.59
CA LEU A 63 -12.53 5.14 11.11
C LEU A 63 -11.27 5.20 11.96
N ALA A 64 -11.08 4.25 12.87
CA ALA A 64 -9.92 4.19 13.74
C ALA A 64 -8.80 3.37 13.09
N ILE A 65 -7.67 4.02 12.81
CA ILE A 65 -6.44 3.36 12.34
C ILE A 65 -5.43 3.44 13.48
N ASP A 66 -5.54 2.52 14.42
CA ASP A 66 -4.72 2.41 15.62
C ASP A 66 -4.29 0.95 15.84
N PRO A 67 -3.10 0.67 16.41
CA PRO A 67 -2.65 -0.71 16.66
C PRO A 67 -3.61 -1.58 17.49
N GLY A 68 -4.46 -0.97 18.33
CA GLY A 68 -5.48 -1.65 19.13
C GLY A 68 -6.84 -1.82 18.45
N ALA A 69 -7.02 -1.28 17.23
CA ALA A 69 -8.27 -1.41 16.49
C ALA A 69 -8.51 -2.86 16.03
N ASP A 70 -9.79 -3.25 15.93
CA ASP A 70 -10.14 -4.55 15.36
C ASP A 70 -9.86 -4.57 13.86
N ARG A 71 -9.05 -5.55 13.43
CA ARG A 71 -8.55 -5.66 12.06
C ARG A 71 -9.66 -5.98 11.06
N SER A 72 -10.58 -6.87 11.44
CA SER A 72 -11.68 -7.30 10.57
C SER A 72 -12.70 -6.19 10.37
N GLU A 73 -13.00 -5.47 11.45
CA GLU A 73 -13.87 -4.30 11.43
C GLU A 73 -13.24 -3.16 10.63
N LEU A 74 -11.95 -2.86 10.82
CA LEU A 74 -11.26 -1.86 10.00
C LEU A 74 -11.31 -2.23 8.51
N ALA A 75 -11.02 -3.48 8.15
CA ALA A 75 -11.09 -3.93 6.76
C ALA A 75 -12.50 -3.75 6.18
N ARG A 76 -13.54 -4.10 6.95
CA ARG A 76 -14.95 -3.94 6.56
C ARG A 76 -15.31 -2.47 6.34
N GLN A 77 -14.92 -1.59 7.26
CA GLN A 77 -15.16 -0.15 7.14
C GLN A 77 -14.42 0.46 5.94
N LEU A 78 -13.18 0.04 5.69
CA LEU A 78 -12.41 0.47 4.53
C LEU A 78 -13.07 0.06 3.22
N VAL A 79 -13.51 -1.20 3.08
CA VAL A 79 -14.20 -1.68 1.85
C VAL A 79 -15.53 -0.96 1.62
N ALA A 80 -16.18 -0.47 2.67
CA ALA A 80 -17.40 0.32 2.53
C ALA A 80 -17.16 1.71 1.92
N LEU A 81 -15.91 2.20 1.90
CA LEU A 81 -15.57 3.48 1.28
C LEU A 81 -15.47 3.37 -0.25
N PRO A 82 -16.14 4.26 -1.01
CA PRO A 82 -16.13 4.19 -2.46
C PRO A 82 -14.72 4.31 -3.07
N GLY A 83 -14.32 3.28 -3.82
CA GLY A 83 -13.00 3.23 -4.47
C GLY A 83 -11.92 2.50 -3.66
N ILE A 84 -12.24 1.98 -2.48
CA ILE A 84 -11.38 1.08 -1.71
C ILE A 84 -11.86 -0.35 -1.90
N GLY A 85 -11.01 -1.20 -2.48
CA GLY A 85 -11.29 -2.62 -2.67
C GLY A 85 -10.70 -3.50 -1.55
N PRO A 86 -11.03 -4.81 -1.53
CA PRO A 86 -10.53 -5.75 -0.54
C PRO A 86 -9.00 -5.80 -0.47
N TRP A 87 -8.31 -5.69 -1.61
CA TRP A 87 -6.85 -5.64 -1.66
C TRP A 87 -6.31 -4.45 -0.85
N THR A 88 -6.85 -3.24 -1.06
CA THR A 88 -6.40 -2.04 -0.35
C THR A 88 -6.71 -2.12 1.14
N ALA A 89 -7.89 -2.62 1.51
CA ALA A 89 -8.28 -2.78 2.90
C ALA A 89 -7.33 -3.73 3.65
N GLN A 90 -7.03 -4.89 3.05
CA GLN A 90 -6.06 -5.85 3.57
C GLN A 90 -4.64 -5.27 3.65
N TYR A 91 -4.21 -4.52 2.64
CA TYR A 91 -2.92 -3.83 2.68
C TYR A 91 -2.83 -2.85 3.87
N VAL A 92 -3.90 -2.09 4.14
CA VAL A 92 -3.95 -1.15 5.27
C VAL A 92 -3.93 -1.89 6.60
N THR A 93 -4.71 -2.95 6.81
CA THR A 93 -4.67 -3.70 8.08
C THR A 93 -3.30 -4.32 8.33
N MET A 94 -2.67 -4.87 7.28
CA MET A 94 -1.31 -5.41 7.37
C MET A 94 -0.29 -4.33 7.76
N ARG A 95 -0.32 -3.16 7.12
CA ARG A 95 0.73 -2.13 7.29
C ARG A 95 0.49 -1.18 8.45
N ALA A 96 -0.76 -0.86 8.76
CA ALA A 96 -1.11 0.12 9.79
C ALA A 96 -1.37 -0.54 11.16
N LEU A 97 -1.99 -1.73 11.18
CA LEU A 97 -2.30 -2.47 12.42
C LEU A 97 -1.30 -3.60 12.69
N GLY A 98 -0.32 -3.79 11.80
CA GLY A 98 0.66 -4.86 11.90
C GLY A 98 0.02 -6.25 11.88
N ASP A 99 -1.08 -6.43 11.14
CA ASP A 99 -1.77 -7.71 11.03
C ASP A 99 -0.83 -8.79 10.45
N PRO A 100 -0.45 -9.82 11.22
CA PRO A 100 0.49 -10.83 10.77
C PRO A 100 -0.12 -11.83 9.79
N ASP A 101 -1.46 -11.86 9.67
CA ASP A 101 -2.18 -12.94 8.99
C ASP A 101 -3.01 -12.48 7.79
N VAL A 102 -2.47 -11.57 6.99
CA VAL A 102 -3.07 -11.06 5.76
C VAL A 102 -2.46 -11.74 4.53
N PHE A 103 -3.30 -12.12 3.58
CA PHE A 103 -2.85 -12.59 2.26
C PHE A 103 -3.69 -12.02 1.12
N MET A 104 -3.02 -11.54 0.08
CA MET A 104 -3.66 -10.94 -1.09
C MET A 104 -3.38 -11.79 -2.34
N PRO A 105 -4.19 -12.81 -2.62
CA PRO A 105 -3.88 -13.79 -3.67
C PRO A 105 -3.94 -13.23 -5.09
N SER A 106 -4.65 -12.11 -5.29
CA SER A 106 -4.71 -11.41 -6.57
C SER A 106 -3.58 -10.37 -6.77
N ASP A 107 -2.71 -10.19 -5.77
CA ASP A 107 -1.60 -9.25 -5.84
C ASP A 107 -0.59 -9.66 -6.92
N LEU A 108 -0.20 -8.72 -7.78
CA LEU A 108 0.68 -9.03 -8.90
C LEU A 108 2.07 -9.49 -8.44
N GLY A 109 2.57 -8.94 -7.34
CA GLY A 109 3.84 -9.35 -6.76
C GLY A 109 3.78 -10.76 -6.17
N VAL A 110 2.69 -11.10 -5.47
CA VAL A 110 2.43 -12.47 -5.00
C VAL A 110 2.41 -13.44 -6.19
N ARG A 111 1.66 -13.11 -7.24
CA ARG A 111 1.53 -13.96 -8.43
C ARG A 111 2.87 -14.20 -9.11
N HIS A 112 3.63 -13.14 -9.40
CA HIS A 112 4.96 -13.27 -9.99
C HIS A 112 5.95 -14.02 -9.07
N GLY A 113 5.88 -13.81 -7.75
CA GLY A 113 6.73 -14.51 -6.80
C GLY A 113 6.45 -16.01 -6.79
N LEU A 114 5.17 -16.40 -6.83
CA LEU A 114 4.76 -17.81 -6.92
C LEU A 114 5.16 -18.43 -8.27
N ASP A 115 4.97 -17.71 -9.37
CA ASP A 115 5.39 -18.15 -10.72
C ASP A 115 6.90 -18.43 -10.76
N ALA A 116 7.71 -17.54 -10.19
CA ALA A 116 9.16 -17.71 -10.14
C ALA A 116 9.60 -18.94 -9.31
N LEU A 117 8.76 -19.39 -8.37
CA LEU A 117 8.98 -20.60 -7.58
C LEU A 117 8.39 -21.87 -8.24
N GLY A 118 7.77 -21.75 -9.42
CA GLY A 118 7.09 -22.87 -10.09
C GLY A 118 5.83 -23.34 -9.36
N LEU A 119 5.19 -22.45 -8.59
CA LEU A 119 3.96 -22.72 -7.83
C LEU A 119 2.73 -22.20 -8.58
N ASP A 120 1.54 -22.67 -8.20
CA ASP A 120 0.27 -22.18 -8.76
C ASP A 120 0.01 -20.72 -8.33
N SER A 121 0.23 -19.78 -9.26
CA SER A 121 0.02 -18.34 -9.10
C SER A 121 -1.39 -17.87 -9.41
N SER A 122 -2.33 -18.78 -9.72
CA SER A 122 -3.73 -18.40 -9.83
C SER A 122 -4.23 -17.89 -8.46
N PRO A 123 -5.15 -16.91 -8.39
CA PRO A 123 -5.65 -16.44 -7.09
C PRO A 123 -6.21 -17.57 -6.21
N ARG A 124 -6.78 -18.61 -6.81
CA ARG A 124 -7.26 -19.79 -6.09
C ARG A 124 -6.12 -20.63 -5.54
N GLY A 125 -5.10 -20.93 -6.35
CA GLY A 125 -3.92 -21.68 -5.94
C GLY A 125 -3.12 -20.95 -4.87
N ALA A 126 -2.89 -19.65 -5.07
CA ALA A 126 -2.22 -18.78 -4.11
C ALA A 126 -2.96 -18.75 -2.76
N ALA A 127 -4.29 -18.63 -2.76
CA ALA A 127 -5.07 -18.67 -1.53
C ALA A 127 -4.95 -20.03 -0.81
N ALA A 128 -5.06 -21.14 -1.54
CA ALA A 128 -4.92 -22.48 -0.97
C ALA A 128 -3.52 -22.74 -0.39
N LEU A 129 -2.46 -22.25 -1.06
CA LEU A 129 -1.09 -22.32 -0.56
C LEU A 129 -0.92 -21.52 0.73
N ALA A 130 -1.54 -20.35 0.82
CA ALA A 130 -1.40 -19.44 1.95
C ALA A 130 -2.00 -19.96 3.25
N GLU A 131 -2.98 -20.87 3.20
CA GLU A 131 -3.53 -21.52 4.41
C GLU A 131 -2.45 -22.21 5.25
N ARG A 132 -1.39 -22.71 4.60
CA ARG A 132 -0.24 -23.34 5.29
C ARG A 132 0.64 -22.36 6.06
N TRP A 133 0.48 -21.05 5.81
CA TRP A 133 1.29 -20.00 6.41
C TRP A 133 0.55 -19.25 7.52
N SER A 134 -0.71 -19.57 7.79
CA SER A 134 -1.43 -19.00 8.95
C SER A 134 -0.79 -19.46 10.27
N PRO A 135 -0.68 -18.59 11.30
CA PRO A 135 -1.21 -17.23 11.40
C PRO A 135 -0.21 -16.11 10.98
N TRP A 136 0.72 -16.41 10.08
CA TRP A 136 1.82 -15.53 9.67
C TRP A 136 1.83 -15.25 8.16
N ARG A 137 0.66 -15.28 7.51
CA ARG A 137 0.54 -15.12 6.04
C ARG A 137 1.16 -13.83 5.50
N SER A 138 1.14 -12.74 6.27
CA SER A 138 1.75 -11.46 5.88
C SER A 138 3.27 -11.58 5.68
N TYR A 139 3.94 -12.44 6.46
CA TYR A 139 5.38 -12.66 6.34
C TYR A 139 5.73 -13.38 5.04
N ALA A 140 4.97 -14.43 4.69
CA ALA A 140 5.14 -15.12 3.42
C ALA A 140 4.91 -14.17 2.23
N LEU A 141 3.88 -13.34 2.31
CA LEU A 141 3.58 -12.30 1.32
C LEU A 141 4.73 -11.29 1.17
N HIS A 142 5.34 -10.84 2.27
CA HIS A 142 6.53 -9.98 2.22
C HIS A 142 7.73 -10.67 1.57
N HIS A 143 7.95 -11.96 1.84
CA HIS A 143 9.02 -12.73 1.17
C HIS A 143 8.80 -12.84 -0.34
N LEU A 144 7.55 -13.06 -0.79
CA LEU A 144 7.21 -13.09 -2.21
C LEU A 144 7.45 -11.73 -2.89
N TRP A 145 7.14 -10.62 -2.23
CA TRP A 145 7.49 -9.29 -2.74
C TRP A 145 9.00 -9.06 -2.80
N HIS A 146 9.73 -9.53 -1.78
CA HIS A 146 11.18 -9.36 -1.72
C HIS A 146 11.92 -10.19 -2.79
N SER A 147 11.44 -11.39 -3.11
CA SER A 147 12.07 -12.24 -4.14
C SER A 147 12.07 -11.60 -5.52
N LEU A 148 11.14 -10.68 -5.80
CA LEU A 148 11.10 -9.93 -7.06
C LEU A 148 12.11 -8.80 -7.13
N ALA A 149 12.43 -8.16 -5.99
CA ALA A 149 13.42 -7.09 -5.93
C ALA A 149 14.86 -7.61 -6.11
N ALA A 150 15.09 -8.89 -5.83
CA ALA A 150 16.40 -9.54 -5.92
C ALA A 150 16.72 -10.12 -7.32
N SER A 151 15.77 -10.13 -8.26
CA SER A 151 16.02 -10.60 -9.63
C SER A 151 16.90 -9.61 -10.39
N PRO A 152 18.15 -9.97 -10.77
CA PRO A 152 19.05 -9.07 -11.46
C PRO A 152 18.48 -8.69 -12.83
N HIS A 153 18.60 -7.41 -13.19
CA HIS A 153 18.31 -6.95 -14.54
C HIS A 153 19.24 -7.67 -15.54
N SER A 154 18.68 -8.38 -16.51
CA SER A 154 19.44 -8.87 -17.67
C SER A 154 20.06 -7.67 -18.41
N PRO A 155 21.38 -7.67 -18.70
CA PRO A 155 22.00 -6.55 -19.40
C PRO A 155 21.40 -6.39 -20.81
N GLN A 156 20.99 -5.16 -21.15
CA GLN A 156 20.49 -4.81 -22.47
C GLN A 156 21.58 -5.05 -23.53
N SER A 157 21.25 -5.84 -24.56
CA SER A 157 22.12 -6.07 -25.71
C SER A 157 22.41 -4.75 -26.45
N PRO A 158 23.66 -4.47 -26.86
CA PRO A 158 24.00 -3.23 -27.53
C PRO A 158 23.31 -3.14 -28.90
N HIS A 159 22.68 -1.99 -29.12
CA HIS A 159 21.99 -1.61 -30.34
C HIS A 159 22.94 -1.79 -31.55
N ARG A 160 22.56 -2.65 -32.50
CA ARG A 160 23.30 -2.83 -33.75
C ARG A 160 23.12 -1.58 -34.62
N SER A 161 24.15 -0.76 -34.74
CA SER A 161 24.21 0.31 -35.75
C SER A 161 24.17 -0.32 -37.14
N ARG A 162 23.17 0.06 -37.95
CA ARG A 162 23.13 -0.25 -39.38
C ARG A 162 23.86 0.84 -40.15
N SER A 163 24.75 0.40 -41.04
CA SER A 163 25.39 1.18 -42.12
C SER A 163 24.39 1.66 -43.15
#